data_AF-A0A7C4R9B9-F1
#
_entry.id   AF-A0A7C4R9B9-F1
#
_cell.length_a   1.000
_cell.length_b   1.000
_cell.length_c   1.000
_cell.angle_alpha   90.00
_cell.angle_beta   90.00
_cell.angle_gamma   90.00
#
_symmetry.space_group_name_H-M   'P 1'
#
loop_
_entity.id
_entity.type
_entity.pdbx_description
1 polymer ?
#
loop_
_entity_poly.entity_id
_entity_poly.type
_entity_poly.pdbx_seq_one_letter_code
_entity_poly.pdbx_strand_id
1 'polypeptide(L)'
;LIKKILEPRKIIDVPGINDLPAKWYAEKSKIRSSLQRDLLEKLTRELYTLEYNSGKMYDDLDRYVKDNEIKIFVKNRINGKSVSVARENISEFLKSIRRGDVFYEIMNAPVYCRCGTEIVVKILKDQWFINYGYPDWKKEGIEALNNMFVVPDEAKRHMMLVIENLREKPCARTRGLGTPLPWDPTWIIESLSDSTIYMAFYTVVHKIRRYDLGVDKLDEEFWDYILLGIGDVNKISNKLSIDPEKINDIRREFIYWYPLDLRVAGKDLSNNHLPFFIMNHVAIFPRELWPRGILVHGWVLREGEKMSKSKRNITPVFRAIEERGSDTVRVVLALSSEIDQDLDYRDAYAISVVFHLKRIYDLSKQIVSKKQRRDPTRRDLYFVSRITRKMMKADQALSKLRIREAGNIIVYEIPNYLQEYLSNEEIWDEILVVVKEWIKYLSIYAPHLSEEIWREVFMEKNLVSKETLDLQKLSQYINVKLELEEEYLKNLVDDIKEIIDVAKITPKRIVIYVANSEEFPLIKDALRHSLEREGLREFISKYIGGVRDDERSTYANRLRRIYENALKVSSEMRELIDLLDIFDEYDALISNAEYIKTLFNVNSLEIYRADDPLAKDLGGKKKQTLPMRPSIYIE
;
A
#
# COMPACT_ATOMS: atom_id res chain seq x y z
N LEU A 1 27.07 -62.24 -28.63
CA LEU A 1 26.34 -61.85 -27.40
C LEU A 1 24.93 -61.44 -27.80
N ILE A 2 23.97 -62.35 -27.68
CA ILE A 2 22.54 -62.03 -27.88
C ILE A 2 22.20 -60.99 -26.81
N LYS A 3 21.95 -59.74 -27.23
CA LYS A 3 21.41 -58.69 -26.36
C LYS A 3 20.09 -59.23 -25.82
N LYS A 4 20.06 -59.62 -24.55
CA LYS A 4 18.82 -59.93 -23.85
C LYS A 4 17.97 -58.65 -23.94
N ILE A 5 16.90 -58.69 -24.74
CA ILE A 5 15.97 -57.57 -24.86
C ILE A 5 15.33 -57.43 -23.47
N LEU A 6 15.67 -56.34 -22.77
CA LEU A 6 15.11 -56.05 -21.46
C LEU A 6 13.74 -55.42 -21.68
N GLU A 7 12.69 -56.10 -21.22
CA GLU A 7 11.34 -55.54 -21.23
C GLU A 7 11.15 -54.61 -20.02
N PRO A 8 10.59 -53.40 -20.21
CA PRO A 8 10.33 -52.50 -19.10
C PRO A 8 9.27 -53.10 -18.16
N ARG A 9 9.46 -52.90 -16.86
CA ARG A 9 8.53 -53.37 -15.82
C ARG A 9 7.60 -52.24 -15.39
N LYS A 10 6.33 -52.57 -15.19
CA LYS A 10 5.37 -51.63 -14.61
C LYS A 10 5.63 -51.53 -13.11
N ILE A 11 6.02 -50.33 -12.66
CA ILE A 11 6.30 -50.06 -11.24
C ILE A 11 5.26 -49.10 -10.64
N ILE A 12 4.78 -48.15 -11.43
CA ILE A 12 3.85 -47.11 -11.03
C ILE A 12 2.61 -47.19 -11.93
N ASP A 13 1.44 -47.14 -11.30
CA ASP A 13 0.15 -46.93 -11.94
C ASP A 13 -0.23 -45.46 -11.86
N VAL A 14 -0.59 -44.88 -13.00
CA VAL A 14 -1.07 -43.51 -13.10
C VAL A 14 -2.52 -43.55 -13.59
N PRO A 15 -3.48 -42.92 -12.88
CA PRO A 15 -4.87 -42.86 -13.31
C PRO A 15 -5.01 -42.34 -14.76
N GLY A 16 -5.72 -43.08 -15.61
CA GLY A 16 -5.92 -42.72 -17.02
C GLY A 16 -4.85 -43.22 -17.99
N ILE A 17 -3.79 -43.89 -17.51
CA ILE A 17 -2.76 -44.52 -18.35
C ILE A 17 -2.75 -46.03 -18.11
N ASN A 18 -3.26 -46.79 -19.09
CA ASN A 18 -3.36 -48.27 -19.00
C ASN A 18 -2.10 -49.01 -19.49
N ASP A 19 -1.06 -48.30 -19.92
CA ASP A 19 0.26 -48.84 -20.33
C ASP A 19 1.36 -48.36 -19.37
N LEU A 20 2.62 -48.67 -19.65
CA LEU A 20 3.79 -48.11 -18.98
C LEU A 20 3.82 -46.58 -19.18
N PRO A 21 3.81 -45.76 -18.11
CA PRO A 21 3.68 -44.31 -18.23
C PRO A 21 4.74 -43.67 -19.15
N ALA A 22 6.01 -44.04 -18.99
CA ALA A 22 7.09 -43.54 -19.84
C ALA A 22 6.93 -43.94 -21.32
N LYS A 23 6.47 -45.16 -21.59
CA LYS A 23 6.20 -45.65 -22.95
C LYS A 23 5.04 -44.89 -23.59
N TRP A 24 3.93 -44.74 -22.85
CA TRP A 24 2.76 -44.00 -23.30
C TRP A 24 3.12 -42.55 -23.66
N TYR A 25 3.90 -41.86 -22.81
CA TYR A 25 4.37 -40.50 -23.10
C TYR A 25 5.30 -40.45 -24.33
N ALA A 26 6.20 -41.42 -24.49
CA ALA A 26 7.10 -41.49 -25.63
C ALA A 26 6.36 -41.73 -26.96
N GLU A 27 5.37 -42.63 -26.97
CA GLU A 27 4.56 -42.95 -28.15
C GLU A 27 3.60 -41.81 -28.51
N LYS A 28 2.90 -41.24 -27.51
CA LYS A 28 2.00 -40.11 -27.69
C LYS A 28 2.72 -38.89 -28.29
N SER A 29 3.95 -38.64 -27.84
CA SER A 29 4.79 -37.54 -28.32
C SER A 29 5.67 -37.91 -29.52
N LYS A 30 5.50 -39.12 -30.08
CA LYS A 30 6.23 -39.64 -31.26
C LYS A 30 7.76 -39.48 -31.13
N ILE A 31 8.32 -39.77 -29.96
CA ILE A 31 9.76 -39.69 -29.72
C ILE A 31 10.46 -40.75 -30.57
N ARG A 32 11.49 -40.34 -31.33
CA ARG A 32 12.24 -41.23 -32.24
C ARG A 32 13.71 -41.36 -31.87
N SER A 33 14.23 -40.48 -31.01
CA SER A 33 15.64 -40.47 -30.63
C SER A 33 15.87 -39.88 -29.24
N SER A 34 16.88 -40.38 -28.54
CA SER A 34 17.37 -39.82 -27.27
C SER A 34 18.05 -38.45 -27.44
N LEU A 35 18.29 -38.00 -28.67
CA LEU A 35 18.84 -36.68 -28.98
C LEU A 35 17.81 -35.54 -28.83
N GLN A 36 16.52 -35.85 -28.68
CA GLN A 36 15.44 -34.87 -28.49
C GLN A 36 15.40 -34.37 -27.02
N ARG A 37 16.51 -33.82 -26.52
CA ARG A 37 16.75 -33.54 -25.09
C ARG A 37 15.69 -32.64 -24.45
N ASP A 38 15.41 -31.48 -25.05
CA ASP A 38 14.47 -30.51 -24.46
C ASP A 38 13.05 -31.09 -24.33
N LEU A 39 12.60 -31.86 -25.33
CA LEU A 39 11.31 -32.51 -25.31
C LEU A 39 11.27 -33.64 -24.27
N LEU A 40 12.34 -34.44 -24.18
CA LEU A 40 12.46 -35.51 -23.18
C LEU A 40 12.47 -34.95 -21.76
N GLU A 41 13.19 -33.86 -21.50
CA GLU A 41 13.20 -33.20 -20.20
C GLU A 41 11.82 -32.68 -19.82
N LYS A 42 11.13 -32.02 -20.75
CA LYS A 42 9.76 -31.53 -20.53
C LYS A 42 8.81 -32.67 -20.15
N LEU A 43 8.80 -33.75 -20.94
CA LEU A 43 7.92 -34.89 -20.71
C LEU A 43 8.28 -35.65 -19.43
N THR A 44 9.58 -35.72 -19.08
CA THR A 44 10.03 -36.30 -17.81
C THR A 44 9.51 -35.51 -16.62
N ARG A 45 9.59 -34.17 -16.66
CA ARG A 45 9.04 -33.30 -15.60
C ARG A 45 7.53 -33.47 -15.46
N GLU A 46 6.80 -33.45 -16.58
CA GLU A 46 5.35 -33.65 -16.59
C GLU A 46 4.96 -35.00 -15.98
N LEU A 47 5.61 -36.09 -16.39
CA LEU A 47 5.35 -37.42 -15.87
C LEU A 47 5.70 -37.52 -14.39
N TYR A 48 6.85 -36.97 -13.96
CA TYR A 48 7.28 -37.01 -12.55
C TYR A 48 6.30 -36.26 -11.64
N THR A 49 5.79 -35.10 -12.07
CA THR A 49 4.78 -34.36 -11.32
C THR A 49 3.47 -35.14 -11.23
N LEU A 50 3.04 -35.77 -12.33
CA LEU A 50 1.82 -36.58 -12.37
C LEU A 50 1.93 -37.82 -11.47
N GLU A 51 3.04 -38.56 -11.56
CA GLU A 51 3.33 -39.73 -10.72
C GLU A 51 3.41 -39.35 -9.24
N TYR A 52 4.06 -38.23 -8.90
CA TYR A 52 4.17 -37.79 -7.51
C TYR A 52 2.81 -37.42 -6.89
N ASN A 53 1.96 -36.70 -7.64
CA ASN A 53 0.68 -36.20 -7.15
C ASN A 53 -0.43 -37.26 -7.14
N SER A 54 -0.45 -38.15 -8.14
CA SER A 54 -1.58 -39.04 -8.41
C SER A 54 -1.21 -40.51 -8.63
N GLY A 55 0.08 -40.81 -8.76
CA GLY A 55 0.58 -42.16 -9.00
C GLY A 55 0.54 -43.04 -7.75
N LYS A 56 0.32 -44.34 -7.97
CA LYS A 56 0.41 -45.39 -6.95
C LYS A 56 1.42 -46.45 -7.37
N MET A 57 2.10 -47.04 -6.40
CA MET A 57 2.96 -48.19 -6.64
C MET A 57 2.09 -49.39 -7.03
N TYR A 58 2.57 -50.18 -8.00
CA TYR A 58 1.88 -51.41 -8.41
C TYR A 58 1.71 -52.38 -7.24
N ASP A 59 0.61 -53.13 -7.21
CA ASP A 59 0.24 -53.95 -6.04
C ASP A 59 1.07 -55.23 -5.86
N ASP A 60 1.82 -55.64 -6.87
CA ASP A 60 2.56 -56.91 -6.93
C ASP A 60 4.05 -56.67 -7.27
N LEU A 61 4.69 -55.70 -6.61
CA LEU A 61 6.12 -55.40 -6.83
C LEU A 61 7.04 -56.38 -6.11
N ASP A 62 6.57 -57.00 -5.03
CA ASP A 62 7.34 -57.94 -4.22
C ASP A 62 7.72 -59.21 -5.00
N ARG A 63 7.00 -59.57 -6.08
CA ARG A 63 7.39 -60.64 -7.02
C ARG A 63 8.77 -60.45 -7.65
N TYR A 64 9.22 -59.20 -7.76
CA TYR A 64 10.50 -58.86 -8.36
C TYR A 64 11.67 -58.96 -7.37
N VAL A 65 11.38 -59.17 -6.08
CA VAL A 65 12.36 -59.19 -5.00
C VAL A 65 12.65 -60.63 -4.58
N LYS A 66 13.94 -61.01 -4.62
CA LYS A 66 14.41 -62.35 -4.24
C LYS A 66 14.71 -62.49 -2.74
N ASP A 67 15.08 -61.39 -2.11
CA ASP A 67 15.42 -61.33 -0.69
C ASP A 67 14.14 -61.28 0.17
N ASN A 68 14.01 -62.21 1.12
CA ASN A 68 12.77 -62.37 1.90
C ASN A 68 12.48 -61.15 2.80
N GLU A 69 13.50 -60.49 3.35
CA GLU A 69 13.31 -59.33 4.23
C GLU A 69 12.87 -58.10 3.42
N ILE A 70 13.54 -57.86 2.28
CA ILE A 70 13.15 -56.78 1.36
C ILE A 70 11.76 -57.05 0.78
N LYS A 71 11.42 -58.32 0.52
CA LYS A 71 10.10 -58.71 0.01
C LYS A 71 8.98 -58.35 0.98
N ILE A 72 9.17 -58.60 2.28
CA ILE A 72 8.22 -58.22 3.34
C ILE A 72 8.08 -56.70 3.40
N PHE A 73 9.19 -55.96 3.33
CA PHE A 73 9.17 -54.50 3.29
C PHE A 73 8.37 -53.97 2.09
N VAL A 74 8.66 -54.45 0.87
CA VAL A 74 7.97 -54.03 -0.35
C VAL A 74 6.48 -54.31 -0.26
N LYS A 75 6.10 -55.51 0.18
CA LYS A 75 4.69 -55.89 0.34
C LYS A 75 3.93 -54.99 1.32
N ASN A 76 4.55 -54.63 2.45
CA ASN A 76 3.85 -53.92 3.53
C ASN A 76 3.92 -52.38 3.41
N ARG A 77 5.01 -51.85 2.87
CA ARG A 77 5.32 -50.41 2.91
C ARG A 77 5.30 -49.75 1.54
N ILE A 78 5.31 -50.52 0.44
CA ILE A 78 5.42 -49.99 -0.93
C ILE A 78 4.20 -50.31 -1.77
N ASN A 79 3.80 -51.59 -1.90
CA ASN A 79 2.69 -52.00 -2.77
C ASN A 79 1.40 -51.17 -2.48
N GLY A 80 0.77 -50.65 -3.53
CA GLY A 80 -0.49 -49.89 -3.45
C GLY A 80 -0.40 -48.50 -2.80
N LYS A 81 0.75 -48.10 -2.26
CA LYS A 81 0.95 -46.77 -1.65
C LYS A 81 1.08 -45.69 -2.72
N SER A 82 0.81 -44.43 -2.35
CA SER A 82 1.12 -43.29 -3.22
C SER A 82 2.63 -43.20 -3.44
N VAL A 83 3.04 -42.69 -4.61
CA VAL A 83 4.46 -42.54 -4.96
C VAL A 83 5.21 -41.67 -3.93
N SER A 84 4.58 -40.61 -3.41
CA SER A 84 5.18 -39.75 -2.37
C SER A 84 5.55 -40.54 -1.11
N VAL A 85 4.60 -41.31 -0.55
CA VAL A 85 4.83 -42.14 0.65
C VAL A 85 5.82 -43.27 0.38
N ALA A 86 5.72 -43.90 -0.80
CA ALA A 86 6.62 -44.99 -1.17
C ALA A 86 8.06 -44.52 -1.31
N ARG A 87 8.31 -43.33 -1.89
CA ARG A 87 9.66 -42.76 -2.03
C ARG A 87 10.31 -42.49 -0.67
N GLU A 88 9.55 -41.97 0.29
CA GLU A 88 10.02 -41.74 1.66
C GLU A 88 10.38 -43.07 2.35
N ASN A 89 9.46 -44.05 2.33
CA ASN A 89 9.70 -45.38 2.88
C ASN A 89 10.93 -46.06 2.26
N ILE A 90 11.11 -45.99 0.92
CA ILE A 90 12.28 -46.57 0.24
C ILE A 90 13.56 -45.89 0.68
N SER A 91 13.56 -44.55 0.77
CA SER A 91 14.74 -43.79 1.19
C SER A 91 15.18 -44.16 2.61
N GLU A 92 14.23 -44.20 3.55
CA GLU A 92 14.49 -44.61 4.93
C GLU A 92 15.00 -46.06 5.01
N PHE A 93 14.35 -46.97 4.28
CA PHE A 93 14.75 -48.37 4.26
C PHE A 93 16.17 -48.55 3.73
N LEU A 94 16.50 -47.96 2.58
CA LEU A 94 17.83 -48.04 1.99
C LEU A 94 18.92 -47.49 2.94
N LYS A 95 18.64 -46.40 3.66
CA LYS A 95 19.54 -45.88 4.70
C LYS A 95 19.70 -46.85 5.87
N SER A 96 18.60 -47.44 6.34
CA SER A 96 18.61 -48.38 7.48
C SER A 96 19.48 -49.62 7.21
N ILE A 97 19.46 -50.13 5.97
CA ILE A 97 20.28 -51.29 5.56
C ILE A 97 21.65 -50.89 4.99
N ARG A 98 22.02 -49.61 5.09
CA ARG A 98 23.28 -49.03 4.57
C ARG A 98 23.51 -49.31 3.08
N ARG A 99 22.44 -49.38 2.29
CA ARG A 99 22.48 -49.53 0.81
C ARG A 99 22.09 -48.25 0.06
N GLY A 100 21.77 -47.18 0.78
CA GLY A 100 21.58 -45.84 0.24
C GLY A 100 22.10 -44.80 1.22
N ASP A 101 22.54 -43.68 0.68
CA ASP A 101 23.01 -42.53 1.44
C ASP A 101 22.53 -41.23 0.77
N VAL A 102 22.70 -40.10 1.44
CA VAL A 102 22.34 -38.78 0.92
C VAL A 102 23.54 -38.16 0.22
N PHE A 103 23.38 -37.89 -1.07
CA PHE A 103 24.31 -37.08 -1.84
C PHE A 103 23.69 -35.71 -2.10
N TYR A 104 24.35 -34.65 -1.64
CA TYR A 104 23.88 -33.29 -1.83
C TYR A 104 24.47 -32.71 -3.11
N GLU A 105 23.60 -32.22 -3.98
CA GLU A 105 23.98 -31.63 -5.26
C GLU A 105 23.23 -30.31 -5.49
N ILE A 106 23.89 -29.38 -6.18
CA ILE A 106 23.32 -28.09 -6.52
C ILE A 106 22.54 -28.25 -7.83
N MET A 107 21.21 -28.08 -7.79
CA MET A 107 20.34 -28.34 -8.96
C MET A 107 20.71 -27.53 -10.20
N ASN A 108 21.24 -26.32 -10.02
CA ASN A 108 21.66 -25.41 -11.09
C ASN A 108 23.18 -25.32 -11.24
N ALA A 109 23.91 -26.38 -10.86
CA ALA A 109 25.35 -26.46 -11.09
C ALA A 109 25.68 -26.36 -12.60
N PRO A 110 26.84 -25.76 -12.96
CA PRO A 110 27.82 -25.18 -12.05
C PRO A 110 27.40 -23.80 -11.53
N VAL A 111 27.63 -23.55 -10.23
CA VAL A 111 27.44 -22.23 -9.60
C VAL A 111 28.80 -21.73 -9.16
N TYR A 112 29.14 -20.48 -9.41
CA TYR A 112 30.46 -19.93 -9.11
C TYR A 112 30.42 -18.89 -7.98
N CYS A 113 31.45 -18.89 -7.11
CA CYS A 113 31.67 -17.83 -6.13
C CYS A 113 32.06 -16.52 -6.82
N ARG A 114 32.01 -15.42 -6.06
CA ARG A 114 32.54 -14.11 -6.50
C ARG A 114 34.02 -14.16 -6.92
N CYS A 115 34.76 -15.12 -6.38
CA CYS A 115 36.16 -15.42 -6.71
C CYS A 115 36.37 -16.25 -7.99
N GLY A 116 35.30 -16.73 -8.65
CA GLY A 116 35.38 -17.57 -9.85
C GLY A 116 35.53 -19.07 -9.60
N THR A 117 35.70 -19.51 -8.35
CA THR A 117 35.70 -20.93 -7.95
C THR A 117 34.29 -21.52 -8.00
N GLU A 118 34.15 -22.75 -8.49
CA GLU A 118 32.89 -23.49 -8.45
C GLU A 118 32.48 -23.80 -7.00
N ILE A 119 31.20 -23.60 -6.70
CA ILE A 119 30.59 -23.86 -5.40
C ILE A 119 30.23 -25.34 -5.35
N VAL A 120 30.65 -25.99 -4.27
CA VAL A 120 30.32 -27.39 -3.95
C VAL A 120 29.62 -27.46 -2.60
N VAL A 121 28.87 -28.54 -2.35
CA VAL A 121 28.26 -28.76 -1.04
C VAL A 121 29.29 -29.39 -0.09
N LYS A 122 29.50 -28.75 1.06
CA LYS A 122 30.30 -29.29 2.17
C LYS A 122 29.44 -29.41 3.41
N ILE A 123 29.37 -30.62 3.98
CA ILE A 123 28.72 -30.85 5.27
C ILE A 123 29.66 -30.33 6.38
N LEU A 124 29.15 -29.42 7.20
CA LEU A 124 29.85 -28.92 8.39
C LEU A 124 29.29 -29.64 9.63
N LYS A 125 30.16 -30.03 10.55
CA LYS A 125 29.76 -30.72 11.79
C LYS A 125 29.48 -29.77 12.95
N ASP A 126 30.09 -28.59 12.95
CA ASP A 126 30.12 -27.66 14.09
C ASP A 126 29.48 -26.30 13.77
N GLN A 127 28.48 -26.26 12.88
CA GLN A 127 27.77 -25.02 12.54
C GLN A 127 26.85 -24.61 13.69
N TRP A 128 26.96 -23.36 14.13
CA TRP A 128 26.00 -22.77 15.09
C TRP A 128 24.69 -22.35 14.41
N PHE A 129 23.57 -22.64 15.06
CA PHE A 129 22.22 -22.33 14.59
C PHE A 129 21.42 -21.56 15.63
N ILE A 130 20.55 -20.66 15.17
CA ILE A 130 19.39 -20.22 15.96
C ILE A 130 18.23 -21.17 15.63
N ASN A 131 17.69 -21.83 16.65
CA ASN A 131 16.60 -22.78 16.46
C ASN A 131 15.23 -22.08 16.54
N TYR A 132 14.80 -21.49 15.43
CA TYR A 132 13.44 -20.94 15.31
C TYR A 132 12.35 -22.03 15.22
N GLY A 133 12.72 -23.31 15.22
CA GLY A 133 11.81 -24.44 15.13
C GLY A 133 10.99 -24.71 16.38
N TYR A 134 11.34 -24.10 17.53
CA TYR A 134 10.65 -24.33 18.80
C TYR A 134 9.16 -23.92 18.74
N PRO A 135 8.22 -24.83 19.04
CA PRO A 135 6.78 -24.57 18.89
C PRO A 135 6.27 -23.38 19.71
N ASP A 136 6.68 -23.27 20.98
CA ASP A 136 6.23 -22.19 21.86
C ASP A 136 6.74 -20.83 21.39
N TRP A 137 7.99 -20.78 20.93
CA TRP A 137 8.58 -19.56 20.39
C TRP A 137 7.86 -19.09 19.13
N LYS A 138 7.50 -20.01 18.23
CA LYS A 138 6.70 -19.69 17.03
C LYS A 138 5.32 -19.16 17.40
N LYS A 139 4.68 -19.74 18.42
CA LYS A 139 3.38 -19.30 18.91
C LYS A 139 3.43 -17.85 19.40
N GLU A 140 4.44 -17.50 20.18
CA GLU A 140 4.66 -16.11 20.63
C GLU A 140 4.95 -15.16 19.47
N GLY A 141 5.76 -15.59 18.48
CA GLY A 141 6.01 -14.79 17.27
C GLY A 141 4.74 -14.51 16.47
N ILE A 142 3.87 -15.52 16.29
CA ILE A 142 2.58 -15.36 15.62
C ILE A 142 1.65 -14.45 16.43
N GLU A 143 1.64 -14.59 17.75
CA GLU A 143 0.86 -13.71 18.64
C GLU A 143 1.30 -12.24 18.52
N ALA A 144 2.61 -11.98 18.57
CA ALA A 144 3.16 -10.65 18.38
C ALA A 144 2.77 -10.08 17.01
N LEU A 145 2.93 -10.86 15.93
CA LEU A 145 2.54 -10.45 14.58
C LEU A 145 1.04 -10.14 14.49
N ASN A 146 0.18 -10.89 15.17
CA ASN A 146 -1.26 -10.65 15.18
C ASN A 146 -1.62 -9.32 15.85
N ASN A 147 -0.91 -8.94 16.90
CA ASN A 147 -1.11 -7.67 17.62
C ASN A 147 -0.46 -6.46 16.91
N MET A 148 0.42 -6.69 15.93
CA MET A 148 1.04 -5.62 15.14
C MET A 148 0.10 -5.03 14.08
N PHE A 149 0.22 -3.72 13.88
CA PHE A 149 -0.23 -3.02 12.68
C PHE A 149 0.69 -3.37 11.50
N VAL A 150 0.18 -4.06 10.48
CA VAL A 150 1.00 -4.47 9.32
C VAL A 150 0.34 -4.04 8.02
N VAL A 151 1.09 -3.32 7.18
CA VAL A 151 0.64 -2.91 5.85
C VAL A 151 1.64 -3.37 4.79
N PRO A 152 1.20 -4.04 3.71
CA PRO A 152 -0.17 -4.49 3.44
C PRO A 152 -0.54 -5.76 4.22
N ASP A 153 -1.84 -6.07 4.31
CA ASP A 153 -2.36 -7.29 4.97
C ASP A 153 -1.80 -8.60 4.38
N GLU A 154 -1.43 -8.58 3.09
CA GLU A 154 -0.79 -9.72 2.44
C GLU A 154 0.59 -10.02 3.05
N ALA A 155 1.36 -8.98 3.43
CA ALA A 155 2.65 -9.17 4.08
C ALA A 155 2.51 -9.82 5.45
N LYS A 156 1.44 -9.49 6.20
CA LYS A 156 1.13 -10.14 7.49
C LYS A 156 0.89 -11.64 7.31
N ARG A 157 0.03 -12.01 6.36
CA ARG A 157 -0.27 -13.43 6.05
C ARG A 157 0.97 -14.18 5.59
N HIS A 158 1.77 -13.55 4.73
CA HIS A 158 3.03 -14.13 4.26
C HIS A 158 4.01 -14.37 5.39
N MET A 159 4.25 -13.38 6.26
CA MET A 159 5.16 -13.52 7.40
C MET A 159 4.69 -14.59 8.39
N MET A 160 3.37 -14.74 8.59
CA MET A 160 2.81 -15.80 9.43
C MET A 160 3.20 -17.18 8.90
N LEU A 161 3.00 -17.43 7.60
CA LEU A 161 3.42 -18.66 6.94
C LEU A 161 4.93 -18.88 7.06
N VAL A 162 5.73 -17.82 6.92
CA VAL A 162 7.19 -17.93 7.08
C VAL A 162 7.53 -18.36 8.51
N ILE A 163 6.97 -17.72 9.54
CA ILE A 163 7.20 -18.05 10.96
C ILE A 163 6.82 -19.51 11.25
N GLU A 164 5.66 -19.96 10.77
CA GLU A 164 5.21 -21.36 10.92
C GLU A 164 6.23 -22.36 10.35
N ASN A 165 6.82 -22.02 9.21
CA ASN A 165 7.77 -22.85 8.49
C ASN A 165 9.24 -22.63 8.89
N LEU A 166 9.54 -21.69 9.80
CA LEU A 166 10.90 -21.44 10.24
C LEU A 166 11.51 -22.70 10.88
N ARG A 167 12.79 -22.92 10.60
CA ARG A 167 13.61 -24.01 11.12
C ARG A 167 14.93 -23.46 11.64
N GLU A 168 15.83 -24.34 12.04
CA GLU A 168 17.19 -24.02 12.43
C GLU A 168 17.87 -23.20 11.33
N LYS A 169 18.30 -21.99 11.68
CA LYS A 169 18.99 -21.09 10.76
C LYS A 169 20.47 -21.01 11.15
N PRO A 170 21.40 -21.31 10.23
CA PRO A 170 22.81 -21.02 10.45
C PRO A 170 23.01 -19.54 10.80
N CYS A 171 23.55 -19.27 11.98
CA CYS A 171 23.68 -17.91 12.52
C CYS A 171 25.13 -17.40 12.54
N ALA A 172 26.10 -18.22 12.14
CA ALA A 172 27.50 -17.83 12.12
C ALA A 172 28.24 -18.32 10.87
N ARG A 173 29.37 -17.68 10.57
CA ARG A 173 30.29 -17.95 9.45
C ARG A 173 31.74 -17.90 9.93
N THR A 174 32.65 -18.56 9.22
CA THR A 174 34.09 -18.54 9.55
C THR A 174 34.88 -17.46 8.81
N ARG A 175 34.23 -16.67 7.95
CA ARG A 175 34.84 -15.61 7.15
C ARG A 175 33.86 -14.45 6.98
N GLY A 176 34.40 -13.24 6.88
CA GLY A 176 33.62 -12.01 6.69
C GLY A 176 33.93 -10.98 7.77
N LEU A 177 33.21 -9.86 7.73
CA LEU A 177 33.17 -8.88 8.80
C LEU A 177 31.94 -9.15 9.66
N GLY A 178 32.04 -8.93 10.97
CA GLY A 178 30.95 -9.08 11.92
C GLY A 178 31.46 -9.24 13.35
N THR A 179 30.54 -9.50 14.27
CA THR A 179 30.87 -9.73 15.69
C THR A 179 31.22 -11.20 15.92
N PRO A 180 32.36 -11.54 16.53
CA PRO A 180 32.67 -12.91 16.91
C PRO A 180 31.63 -13.49 17.89
N LEU A 181 31.34 -14.80 17.81
CA LEU A 181 30.55 -15.46 18.84
C LEU A 181 31.32 -15.44 20.17
N PRO A 182 30.71 -15.03 21.29
CA PRO A 182 31.44 -14.79 22.53
C PRO A 182 32.01 -16.07 23.16
N TRP A 183 31.35 -17.22 22.96
CA TRP A 183 31.83 -18.53 23.42
C TRP A 183 32.64 -19.31 22.38
N ASP A 184 32.67 -18.85 21.12
CA ASP A 184 33.45 -19.49 20.04
C ASP A 184 33.93 -18.44 19.02
N PRO A 185 34.99 -17.68 19.34
CA PRO A 185 35.43 -16.54 18.53
C PRO A 185 35.95 -16.91 17.13
N THR A 186 36.10 -18.20 16.83
CA THR A 186 36.44 -18.68 15.48
C THR A 186 35.28 -18.48 14.49
N TRP A 187 34.08 -18.29 15.01
CA TRP A 187 32.87 -17.99 14.28
C TRP A 187 32.47 -16.54 14.44
N ILE A 188 31.95 -15.97 13.37
CA ILE A 188 31.47 -14.60 13.25
C ILE A 188 29.97 -14.66 13.02
N ILE A 189 29.19 -13.92 13.82
CA ILE A 189 27.74 -13.83 13.67
C ILE A 189 27.42 -13.25 12.27
N GLU A 190 26.47 -13.87 11.59
CA GLU A 190 26.10 -13.46 10.24
C GLU A 190 25.06 -12.33 10.23
N SER A 191 25.04 -11.58 9.12
CA SER A 191 24.37 -10.27 9.01
C SER A 191 22.85 -10.26 9.20
N LEU A 192 22.15 -11.39 9.06
CA LEU A 192 20.70 -11.48 9.30
C LEU A 192 20.37 -11.90 10.73
N SER A 193 21.37 -12.21 11.55
CA SER A 193 21.22 -12.68 12.94
C SER A 193 21.59 -11.58 13.93
N ASP A 194 22.61 -10.77 13.62
CA ASP A 194 23.01 -9.59 14.42
C ASP A 194 22.13 -8.34 14.17
N SER A 195 21.27 -8.37 13.15
CA SER A 195 20.45 -7.23 12.73
C SER A 195 18.99 -7.29 13.19
N THR A 196 18.67 -8.02 14.26
CA THR A 196 17.28 -8.33 14.62
C THR A 196 16.69 -7.49 15.75
N ILE A 197 17.51 -6.99 16.69
CA ILE A 197 17.08 -6.17 17.84
C ILE A 197 17.87 -4.86 18.01
N TYR A 198 18.68 -4.50 17.00
CA TYR A 198 19.55 -3.33 17.05
C TYR A 198 18.82 -1.98 17.21
N MET A 199 17.50 -1.96 17.02
CA MET A 199 16.67 -0.77 17.24
C MET A 199 16.67 -0.36 18.72
N ALA A 200 16.80 -1.32 19.65
CA ALA A 200 16.99 -1.02 21.06
C ALA A 200 18.31 -0.25 21.29
N PHE A 201 19.38 -0.62 20.57
CA PHE A 201 20.67 0.06 20.65
C PHE A 201 20.61 1.52 20.17
N TYR A 202 19.75 1.84 19.20
CA TYR A 202 19.56 3.24 18.75
C TYR A 202 19.14 4.17 19.88
N THR A 203 18.29 3.67 20.79
CA THR A 203 17.77 4.47 21.91
C THR A 203 18.90 4.89 22.87
N VAL A 204 19.93 4.05 23.06
CA VAL A 204 20.92 4.26 24.12
C VAL A 204 22.31 4.67 23.64
N VAL A 205 22.68 4.40 22.39
CA VAL A 205 24.06 4.59 21.88
C VAL A 205 24.58 6.02 22.07
N HIS A 206 23.71 7.02 21.91
CA HIS A 206 24.10 8.42 22.03
C HIS A 206 24.42 8.81 23.49
N LYS A 207 23.73 8.22 24.47
CA LYS A 207 24.05 8.39 25.90
C LYS A 207 25.28 7.60 26.32
N ILE A 208 25.44 6.37 25.80
CA ILE A 208 26.64 5.56 26.05
C ILE A 208 27.91 6.32 25.60
N ARG A 209 27.88 6.92 24.41
CA ARG A 209 28.98 7.77 23.90
C ARG A 209 29.16 9.04 24.71
N ARG A 210 28.07 9.71 25.09
CA ARG A 210 28.11 10.95 25.90
C ARG A 210 28.75 10.72 27.28
N TYR A 211 28.48 9.57 27.89
CA TYR A 211 28.99 9.22 29.22
C TYR A 211 30.31 8.48 29.22
N ASP A 212 30.85 8.18 28.03
CA ASP A 212 32.15 7.53 27.84
C ASP A 212 32.31 6.24 28.67
N LEU A 213 31.31 5.36 28.61
CA LEU A 213 31.23 4.18 29.48
C LEU A 213 32.31 3.11 29.23
N GLY A 214 33.11 3.23 28.16
CA GLY A 214 34.09 2.23 27.74
C GLY A 214 33.45 0.94 27.24
N VAL A 215 33.56 0.65 25.95
CA VAL A 215 32.84 -0.47 25.30
C VAL A 215 33.14 -1.83 25.91
N ASP A 216 34.37 -2.05 26.38
CA ASP A 216 34.81 -3.35 26.94
C ASP A 216 34.21 -3.67 28.32
N LYS A 217 33.57 -2.68 28.96
CA LYS A 217 32.98 -2.83 30.29
C LYS A 217 31.47 -3.12 30.26
N LEU A 218 30.84 -3.04 29.09
CA LEU A 218 29.40 -3.20 28.90
C LEU A 218 29.05 -4.70 28.75
N ASP A 219 28.93 -5.39 29.87
CA ASP A 219 28.62 -6.82 29.93
C ASP A 219 27.12 -7.11 29.99
N GLU A 220 26.78 -8.40 30.14
CA GLU A 220 25.39 -8.87 30.21
C GLU A 220 24.60 -8.21 31.35
N GLU A 221 25.20 -8.04 32.54
CA GLU A 221 24.51 -7.40 33.68
C GLU A 221 24.14 -5.93 33.38
N PHE A 222 24.99 -5.20 32.66
CA PHE A 222 24.65 -3.86 32.19
C PHE A 222 23.46 -3.89 31.21
N TRP A 223 23.49 -4.78 30.22
CA TRP A 223 22.43 -4.85 29.19
C TRP A 223 21.10 -5.36 29.75
N ASP A 224 21.12 -6.32 30.66
CA ASP A 224 19.95 -6.80 31.39
C ASP A 224 19.31 -5.67 32.18
N TYR A 225 20.10 -4.82 32.85
CA TYR A 225 19.56 -3.67 33.56
C TYR A 225 18.97 -2.63 32.61
N ILE A 226 19.69 -2.27 31.54
CA ILE A 226 19.24 -1.24 30.61
C ILE A 226 17.97 -1.68 29.86
N LEU A 227 17.92 -2.91 29.36
CA LEU A 227 16.86 -3.39 28.48
C LEU A 227 15.71 -4.08 29.23
N LEU A 228 16.01 -4.82 30.29
CA LEU A 228 15.02 -5.64 31.00
C LEU A 228 14.74 -5.14 32.42
N GLY A 229 15.63 -4.33 33.00
CA GLY A 229 15.51 -3.84 34.37
C GLY A 229 15.94 -4.85 35.41
N ILE A 230 16.70 -5.84 34.99
CA ILE A 230 17.19 -6.94 35.83
C ILE A 230 18.60 -6.57 36.31
N GLY A 231 18.85 -6.67 37.62
CA GLY A 231 20.15 -6.37 38.23
C GLY A 231 20.13 -5.19 39.21
N ASP A 232 21.31 -4.87 39.77
CA ASP A 232 21.50 -3.78 40.73
C ASP A 232 22.36 -2.66 40.13
N VAL A 233 21.76 -1.48 39.97
CA VAL A 233 22.42 -0.29 39.43
C VAL A 233 23.66 0.11 40.22
N ASN A 234 23.69 -0.10 41.54
CA ASN A 234 24.85 0.26 42.37
C ASN A 234 26.04 -0.64 42.07
N LYS A 235 25.79 -1.93 41.84
CA LYS A 235 26.83 -2.89 41.46
C LYS A 235 27.41 -2.56 40.08
N ILE A 236 26.54 -2.26 39.11
CA ILE A 236 26.94 -1.84 37.76
C ILE A 236 27.73 -0.52 37.83
N SER A 237 27.23 0.45 38.59
CA SER A 237 27.88 1.74 38.85
C SER A 237 29.30 1.57 39.39
N ASN A 238 29.48 0.72 40.41
CA ASN A 238 30.78 0.43 40.99
C ASN A 238 31.74 -0.19 39.97
N LYS A 239 31.26 -1.15 39.17
CA LYS A 239 32.05 -1.80 38.11
C LYS A 239 32.48 -0.83 37.02
N LEU A 240 31.56 0.03 36.57
CA LEU A 240 31.80 1.02 35.52
C LEU A 240 32.52 2.27 36.06
N SER A 241 32.60 2.43 37.38
CA SER A 241 33.07 3.64 38.05
C SER A 241 32.31 4.89 37.57
N ILE A 242 30.98 4.77 37.46
CA ILE A 242 30.10 5.84 36.98
C ILE A 242 28.92 6.04 37.92
N ASP A 243 28.45 7.28 38.03
CA ASP A 243 27.24 7.62 38.78
C ASP A 243 26.04 6.73 38.37
N PRO A 244 25.36 6.06 39.34
CA PRO A 244 24.14 5.29 39.08
C PRO A 244 23.09 6.06 38.27
N GLU A 245 23.01 7.38 38.46
CA GLU A 245 22.04 8.21 37.76
C GLU A 245 22.28 8.26 36.25
N LYS A 246 23.53 8.16 35.79
CA LYS A 246 23.84 8.08 34.35
C LYS A 246 23.38 6.76 33.74
N ILE A 247 23.45 5.66 34.49
CA ILE A 247 22.94 4.35 34.06
C ILE A 247 21.41 4.39 34.02
N ASN A 248 20.78 4.96 35.04
CA ASN A 248 19.32 5.18 35.06
C ASN A 248 18.85 6.06 33.91
N ASP A 249 19.61 7.10 33.55
CA ASP A 249 19.27 7.96 32.43
C ASP A 249 19.30 7.23 31.09
N ILE A 250 20.23 6.30 30.90
CA ILE A 250 20.26 5.42 29.73
C ILE A 250 19.02 4.52 29.70
N ARG A 251 18.67 3.90 30.83
CA ARG A 251 17.49 3.04 30.93
C ARG A 251 16.20 3.81 30.65
N ARG A 252 16.03 5.02 31.20
CA ARG A 252 14.87 5.87 30.93
C ARG A 252 14.74 6.21 29.45
N GLU A 253 15.85 6.41 28.75
CA GLU A 253 15.84 6.66 27.31
C GLU A 253 15.27 5.46 26.54
N PHE A 254 15.71 4.25 26.87
CA PHE A 254 15.17 3.03 26.28
C PHE A 254 13.67 2.89 26.57
N ILE A 255 13.25 3.02 27.83
CA ILE A 255 11.83 2.89 28.23
C ILE A 255 10.95 3.96 27.58
N TYR A 256 11.48 5.16 27.35
CA TYR A 256 10.74 6.23 26.68
C TYR A 256 10.46 5.91 25.20
N TRP A 257 11.46 5.40 24.48
CA TRP A 257 11.38 5.18 23.02
C TRP A 257 10.85 3.80 22.62
N TYR A 258 10.93 2.79 23.48
CA TYR A 258 10.46 1.44 23.19
C TYR A 258 9.07 1.20 23.79
N PRO A 259 8.20 0.39 23.15
CA PRO A 259 8.43 -0.44 21.96
C PRO A 259 8.57 0.34 20.64
N LEU A 260 9.19 -0.27 19.64
CA LEU A 260 9.29 0.29 18.29
C LEU A 260 7.90 0.47 17.65
N ASP A 261 7.50 1.71 17.38
CA ASP A 261 6.19 2.03 16.79
C ASP A 261 6.03 1.50 15.36
N LEU A 262 7.02 1.72 14.49
CA LEU A 262 6.94 1.33 13.08
C LEU A 262 8.28 0.90 12.51
N ARG A 263 8.33 -0.30 11.93
CA ARG A 263 9.46 -0.80 11.13
C ARG A 263 9.13 -0.76 9.64
N VAL A 264 9.82 0.09 8.88
CA VAL A 264 9.68 0.17 7.41
C VAL A 264 10.73 -0.69 6.71
N ALA A 265 10.33 -1.53 5.77
CA ALA A 265 11.21 -2.47 5.07
C ALA A 265 10.70 -2.84 3.67
N GLY A 266 11.60 -3.25 2.78
CA GLY A 266 11.24 -3.79 1.47
C GLY A 266 10.61 -5.19 1.56
N LYS A 267 9.75 -5.53 0.61
CA LYS A 267 9.03 -6.82 0.58
C LYS A 267 9.92 -8.06 0.57
N ASP A 268 11.17 -7.94 0.12
CA ASP A 268 12.16 -9.01 0.15
C ASP A 268 12.55 -9.46 1.56
N LEU A 269 12.51 -8.54 2.52
CA LEU A 269 12.84 -8.80 3.92
C LEU A 269 11.76 -9.59 4.66
N SER A 270 10.54 -9.66 4.11
CA SER A 270 9.43 -10.46 4.65
C SER A 270 9.70 -11.96 4.65
N ASN A 271 10.66 -12.43 3.84
CA ASN A 271 11.06 -13.84 3.77
C ASN A 271 12.11 -14.23 4.81
N ASN A 272 12.72 -13.25 5.50
CA ASN A 272 13.87 -13.50 6.37
C ASN A 272 13.92 -12.53 7.55
N HIS A 273 14.45 -11.31 7.35
CA HIS A 273 14.78 -10.34 8.39
C HIS A 273 13.57 -9.98 9.25
N LEU A 274 12.40 -9.72 8.65
CA LEU A 274 11.21 -9.32 9.42
C LEU A 274 10.68 -10.44 10.33
N PRO A 275 10.53 -11.70 9.86
CA PRO A 275 10.31 -12.84 10.75
C PRO A 275 11.36 -12.97 11.85
N PHE A 276 12.65 -12.86 11.55
CA PHE A 276 13.71 -12.94 12.59
C PHE A 276 13.65 -11.78 13.57
N PHE A 277 13.30 -10.59 13.11
CA PHE A 277 13.05 -9.41 13.93
C PHE A 277 11.93 -9.70 14.93
N ILE A 278 10.79 -10.23 14.48
CA ILE A 278 9.69 -10.61 15.38
C ILE A 278 10.14 -11.68 16.38
N MET A 279 10.72 -12.78 15.87
CA MET A 279 11.13 -13.92 16.70
C MET A 279 12.15 -13.51 17.78
N ASN A 280 13.18 -12.74 17.43
CA ASN A 280 14.16 -12.30 18.43
C ASN A 280 13.58 -11.27 19.41
N HIS A 281 12.63 -10.43 19.00
CA HIS A 281 11.97 -9.53 19.95
C HIS A 281 11.18 -10.30 21.00
N VAL A 282 10.38 -11.30 20.61
CA VAL A 282 9.59 -12.09 21.57
C VAL A 282 10.47 -12.97 22.47
N ALA A 283 11.66 -13.36 22.00
CA ALA A 283 12.60 -14.16 22.80
C ALA A 283 13.27 -13.36 23.93
N ILE A 284 13.46 -12.05 23.74
CA ILE A 284 14.27 -11.22 24.65
C ILE A 284 13.38 -10.30 25.48
N PHE A 285 12.38 -9.67 24.87
CA PHE A 285 11.63 -8.59 25.48
C PHE A 285 10.26 -9.06 26.00
N PRO A 286 9.79 -8.48 27.12
CA PRO A 286 8.43 -8.69 27.59
C PRO A 286 7.42 -8.09 26.60
N ARG A 287 6.15 -8.52 26.72
CA ARG A 287 5.07 -8.25 25.76
C ARG A 287 4.84 -6.78 25.49
N GLU A 288 4.95 -5.93 26.50
CA GLU A 288 4.80 -4.48 26.41
C GLU A 288 5.89 -3.80 25.57
N LEU A 289 7.02 -4.48 25.35
CA LEU A 289 8.15 -4.01 24.54
C LEU A 289 8.20 -4.65 23.15
N TRP A 290 7.21 -5.48 22.79
CA TRP A 290 7.11 -6.04 21.44
C TRP A 290 6.80 -4.94 20.40
N PRO A 291 7.31 -5.07 19.16
CA PRO A 291 7.06 -4.08 18.12
C PRO A 291 5.58 -3.84 17.87
N ARG A 292 5.20 -2.60 17.55
CA ARG A 292 3.80 -2.22 17.33
C ARG A 292 3.37 -2.29 15.87
N GLY A 293 4.28 -2.10 14.92
CA GLY A 293 3.91 -2.15 13.51
C GLY A 293 5.06 -2.35 12.53
N ILE A 294 4.69 -2.87 11.35
CA ILE A 294 5.57 -3.11 10.22
C ILE A 294 4.93 -2.57 8.95
N LEU A 295 5.68 -1.78 8.19
CA LEU A 295 5.31 -1.32 6.86
C LEU A 295 6.23 -1.98 5.84
N VAL A 296 5.62 -2.74 4.93
CA VAL A 296 6.33 -3.41 3.85
C VAL A 296 6.08 -2.69 2.53
N HIS A 297 7.15 -2.18 1.92
CA HIS A 297 7.08 -1.44 0.66
C HIS A 297 7.57 -2.26 -0.55
N GLY A 298 7.13 -1.84 -1.75
CA GLY A 298 7.57 -2.44 -3.02
C GLY A 298 9.02 -2.10 -3.40
N TRP A 299 9.47 -2.65 -4.53
CA TRP A 299 10.76 -2.33 -5.11
C TRP A 299 10.78 -0.94 -5.74
N VAL A 300 11.98 -0.36 -5.83
CA VAL A 300 12.23 0.79 -6.70
C VAL A 300 12.76 0.29 -8.04
N LEU A 301 12.03 0.57 -9.10
CA LEU A 301 12.35 0.35 -10.50
C LEU A 301 12.88 1.65 -11.12
N ARG A 302 13.56 1.53 -12.26
CA ARG A 302 13.99 2.67 -13.08
C ARG A 302 13.57 2.44 -14.51
N GLU A 303 12.81 3.38 -15.07
CA GLU A 303 12.29 3.31 -16.45
C GLU A 303 11.61 1.95 -16.74
N GLY A 304 10.83 1.45 -15.78
CA GLY A 304 10.12 0.17 -15.84
C GLY A 304 10.99 -1.07 -15.60
N GLU A 305 12.31 -0.93 -15.42
CA GLU A 305 13.21 -2.06 -15.21
C GLU A 305 13.72 -2.18 -13.77
N LYS A 306 13.96 -3.43 -13.34
CA LYS A 306 14.68 -3.69 -12.08
C LYS A 306 16.10 -3.12 -12.17
N MET A 307 16.48 -2.32 -11.19
CA MET A 307 17.83 -1.78 -11.07
C MET A 307 18.86 -2.91 -10.84
N SER A 308 19.92 -2.95 -11.63
CA SER A 308 21.02 -3.90 -11.47
C SER A 308 22.35 -3.36 -11.97
N LYS A 309 23.44 -3.76 -11.30
CA LYS A 309 24.81 -3.31 -11.66
C LYS A 309 25.20 -3.80 -13.05
N SER A 310 24.78 -5.00 -13.43
CA SER A 310 25.05 -5.59 -14.75
C SER A 310 24.39 -4.81 -15.88
N LYS A 311 23.15 -4.34 -15.69
CA LYS A 311 22.45 -3.48 -16.67
C LYS A 311 22.91 -2.02 -16.65
N ARG A 312 23.75 -1.63 -15.68
CA ARG A 312 24.23 -0.25 -15.48
C ARG A 312 23.10 0.79 -15.34
N ASN A 313 21.91 0.37 -14.92
CA ASN A 313 20.72 1.20 -14.76
C ASN A 313 20.47 1.61 -13.30
N ILE A 314 21.53 1.74 -12.49
CA ILE A 314 21.43 2.14 -11.08
C ILE A 314 21.65 3.65 -10.96
N THR A 315 20.76 4.33 -10.25
CA THR A 315 20.97 5.71 -9.81
C THR A 315 21.26 5.70 -8.31
N PRO A 316 22.50 6.00 -7.89
CA PRO A 316 22.76 6.26 -6.47
C PRO A 316 21.93 7.47 -5.99
N VAL A 317 21.36 7.39 -4.79
CA VAL A 317 20.48 8.45 -4.25
C VAL A 317 21.17 9.82 -4.23
N PHE A 318 22.45 9.88 -3.84
CA PHE A 318 23.20 11.14 -3.81
C PHE A 318 23.31 11.80 -5.19
N ARG A 319 23.41 11.00 -6.28
CA ARG A 319 23.41 11.53 -7.65
C ARG A 319 22.07 12.12 -8.03
N ALA A 320 20.97 11.41 -7.70
CA ALA A 320 19.63 11.92 -7.95
C ALA A 320 19.41 13.26 -7.21
N ILE A 321 19.91 13.38 -5.98
CA ILE A 321 19.83 14.61 -5.19
C ILE A 321 20.68 15.73 -5.81
N GLU A 322 21.92 15.46 -6.23
CA GLU A 322 22.79 16.44 -6.90
C GLU A 322 22.15 16.96 -8.19
N GLU A 323 21.53 16.09 -8.99
CA GLU A 323 20.98 16.43 -10.30
C GLU A 323 19.61 17.13 -10.22
N ARG A 324 18.78 16.77 -9.22
CA ARG A 324 17.35 17.15 -9.18
C ARG A 324 16.93 17.92 -7.93
N GLY A 325 17.77 17.96 -6.90
CA GLY A 325 17.44 18.50 -5.59
C GLY A 325 16.69 17.48 -4.70
N SER A 326 16.90 17.60 -3.38
CA SER A 326 16.35 16.68 -2.38
C SER A 326 14.82 16.60 -2.40
N ASP A 327 14.15 17.76 -2.46
CA ASP A 327 12.68 17.82 -2.45
C ASP A 327 12.05 17.19 -3.69
N THR A 328 12.67 17.39 -4.86
CA THR A 328 12.22 16.73 -6.09
C THR A 328 12.29 15.21 -5.96
N VAL A 329 13.43 14.68 -5.49
CA VAL A 329 13.59 13.23 -5.30
C VAL A 329 12.56 12.69 -4.31
N ARG A 330 12.33 13.39 -3.19
CA ARG A 330 11.31 13.03 -2.19
C ARG A 330 9.91 12.99 -2.79
N VAL A 331 9.52 14.03 -3.53
CA VAL A 331 8.19 14.12 -4.16
C VAL A 331 8.02 13.02 -5.22
N VAL A 332 9.03 12.77 -6.06
CA VAL A 332 8.98 11.67 -7.04
C VAL A 332 8.78 10.33 -6.33
N LEU A 333 9.57 10.04 -5.28
CA LEU A 333 9.44 8.80 -4.52
C LEU A 333 8.10 8.69 -3.79
N ALA A 334 7.51 9.79 -3.35
CA ALA A 334 6.24 9.78 -2.62
C ALA A 334 5.02 9.63 -3.56
N LEU A 335 5.10 10.15 -4.79
CA LEU A 335 3.92 10.27 -5.67
C LEU A 335 3.89 9.26 -6.82
N SER A 336 4.98 8.53 -7.08
CA SER A 336 5.02 7.59 -8.21
C SER A 336 4.17 6.33 -7.96
N SER A 337 4.08 5.84 -6.73
CA SER A 337 3.22 4.71 -6.36
C SER A 337 2.75 4.82 -4.91
N GLU A 338 1.71 4.07 -4.54
CA GLU A 338 1.43 3.84 -3.12
C GLU A 338 2.52 2.95 -2.51
N ILE A 339 2.60 2.95 -1.19
CA ILE A 339 3.78 2.42 -0.48
C ILE A 339 3.98 0.91 -0.67
N ASP A 340 2.90 0.15 -0.79
CA ASP A 340 2.88 -1.30 -0.97
C ASP A 340 3.12 -1.75 -2.41
N GLN A 341 3.20 -0.81 -3.35
CA GLN A 341 3.42 -1.06 -4.77
C GLN A 341 4.87 -0.85 -5.17
N ASP A 342 5.28 -1.49 -6.28
CA ASP A 342 6.58 -1.22 -6.88
C ASP A 342 6.55 0.19 -7.49
N LEU A 343 7.54 0.99 -7.10
CA LEU A 343 7.71 2.38 -7.53
C LEU A 343 8.58 2.44 -8.77
N ASP A 344 8.19 3.20 -9.79
CA ASP A 344 9.00 3.41 -10.99
C ASP A 344 9.56 4.84 -11.06
N TYR A 345 10.87 4.97 -10.87
CA TYR A 345 11.56 6.25 -10.97
C TYR A 345 11.82 6.58 -12.45
N ARG A 346 11.14 7.62 -12.94
CA ARG A 346 11.27 8.11 -14.32
C ARG A 346 11.89 9.50 -14.38
N ASP A 347 12.91 9.67 -15.21
CA ASP A 347 13.64 10.93 -15.33
C ASP A 347 12.74 12.06 -15.88
N ALA A 348 11.84 11.74 -16.81
CA ALA A 348 10.87 12.69 -17.35
C ALA A 348 9.89 13.22 -16.27
N TYR A 349 9.44 12.32 -15.38
CA TYR A 349 8.56 12.72 -14.28
C TYR A 349 9.32 13.58 -13.26
N ALA A 350 10.55 13.21 -12.92
CA ALA A 350 11.39 14.01 -12.03
C ALA A 350 11.62 15.45 -12.56
N ILE A 351 11.84 15.62 -13.87
CA ILE A 351 11.92 16.94 -14.51
C ILE A 351 10.63 17.75 -14.28
N SER A 352 9.47 17.12 -14.51
CA SER A 352 8.18 17.79 -14.33
C SER A 352 7.96 18.26 -12.88
N VAL A 353 8.42 17.47 -11.91
CA VAL A 353 8.35 17.81 -10.48
C VAL A 353 9.22 19.03 -10.16
N VAL A 354 10.43 19.15 -10.72
CA VAL A 354 11.28 20.35 -10.51
C VAL A 354 10.54 21.62 -10.92
N PHE A 355 9.97 21.64 -12.12
CA PHE A 355 9.23 22.82 -12.62
C PHE A 355 7.98 23.10 -11.79
N HIS A 356 7.31 22.05 -11.33
CA HIS A 356 6.13 22.18 -10.50
C HIS A 356 6.44 22.74 -9.11
N LEU A 357 7.52 22.30 -8.47
CA LEU A 357 8.00 22.85 -7.20
C LEU A 357 8.41 24.33 -7.35
N LYS A 358 9.07 24.70 -8.45
CA LYS A 358 9.34 26.11 -8.77
C LYS A 358 8.03 26.91 -8.91
N ARG A 359 7.02 26.36 -9.58
CA ARG A 359 5.70 27.01 -9.71
C ARG A 359 5.04 27.24 -8.36
N ILE A 360 5.14 26.29 -7.43
CA ILE A 360 4.65 26.45 -6.06
C ILE A 360 5.35 27.63 -5.37
N TYR A 361 6.67 27.74 -5.47
CA TYR A 361 7.42 28.87 -4.91
C TYR A 361 6.94 30.21 -5.47
N ASP A 362 6.81 30.30 -6.80
CA ASP A 362 6.37 31.51 -7.49
C ASP A 362 4.92 31.86 -7.15
N LEU A 363 4.04 30.86 -7.04
CA LEU A 363 2.66 31.02 -6.62
C LEU A 363 2.57 31.61 -5.20
N SER A 364 3.33 31.07 -4.24
CA SER A 364 3.35 31.58 -2.87
C SER A 364 3.76 33.06 -2.80
N LYS A 365 4.78 33.45 -3.57
CA LYS A 365 5.19 34.88 -3.68
C LYS A 365 4.08 35.75 -4.25
N GLN A 366 3.41 35.27 -5.31
CA GLN A 366 2.31 36.00 -5.93
C GLN A 366 1.17 36.23 -4.94
N ILE A 367 0.78 35.20 -4.17
CA ILE A 367 -0.27 35.30 -3.15
C ILE A 367 0.07 36.39 -2.13
N VAL A 368 1.27 36.36 -1.54
CA VAL A 368 1.65 37.33 -0.50
C VAL A 368 1.77 38.75 -1.05
N SER A 369 2.12 38.90 -2.34
CA SER A 369 2.25 40.22 -2.98
C SER A 369 0.92 40.90 -3.34
N LYS A 370 -0.20 40.16 -3.36
CA LYS A 370 -1.51 40.70 -3.74
C LYS A 370 -2.04 41.65 -2.67
N LYS A 371 -2.82 42.64 -3.11
CA LYS A 371 -3.48 43.58 -2.20
C LYS A 371 -4.52 42.83 -1.36
N GLN A 372 -4.51 43.10 -0.06
CA GLN A 372 -5.36 42.41 0.91
C GLN A 372 -6.60 43.22 1.23
N ARG A 373 -7.72 42.52 1.40
CA ARG A 373 -9.04 43.05 1.75
C ARG A 373 -9.63 42.22 2.89
N ARG A 374 -10.37 42.87 3.80
CA ARG A 374 -10.92 42.22 5.01
C ARG A 374 -12.24 41.50 4.78
N ASP A 375 -13.14 42.07 3.98
CA ASP A 375 -14.50 41.55 3.82
C ASP A 375 -14.55 40.45 2.76
N PRO A 376 -14.91 39.19 3.08
CA PRO A 376 -14.87 38.09 2.13
C PRO A 376 -15.92 38.24 1.03
N THR A 377 -15.57 37.88 -0.21
CA THR A 377 -16.54 37.68 -1.30
C THR A 377 -16.97 36.22 -1.27
N ARG A 378 -18.07 35.93 -1.95
CA ARG A 378 -18.54 34.55 -2.16
C ARG A 378 -17.44 33.65 -2.74
N ARG A 379 -16.61 34.17 -3.65
CA ARG A 379 -15.50 33.43 -4.25
C ARG A 379 -14.42 33.07 -3.22
N ASP A 380 -14.08 33.99 -2.31
CA ASP A 380 -13.07 33.70 -1.28
C ASP A 380 -13.55 32.60 -0.34
N LEU A 381 -14.81 32.70 0.10
CA LEU A 381 -15.43 31.68 0.96
C LEU A 381 -15.45 30.31 0.29
N TYR A 382 -15.75 30.26 -1.01
CA TYR A 382 -15.73 29.02 -1.79
C TYR A 382 -14.32 28.39 -1.83
N PHE A 383 -13.29 29.15 -2.26
CA PHE A 383 -11.94 28.61 -2.39
C PHE A 383 -11.33 28.23 -1.04
N VAL A 384 -11.55 29.03 0.00
CA VAL A 384 -11.06 28.73 1.36
C VAL A 384 -11.73 27.48 1.93
N SER A 385 -13.04 27.32 1.76
CA SER A 385 -13.75 26.08 2.10
C SER A 385 -13.15 24.88 1.36
N ARG A 386 -13.01 25.02 0.03
CA ARG A 386 -12.55 23.95 -0.85
C ARG A 386 -11.15 23.47 -0.51
N ILE A 387 -10.20 24.41 -0.38
CA ILE A 387 -8.80 24.11 -0.05
C ILE A 387 -8.72 23.45 1.33
N THR A 388 -9.50 23.95 2.30
CA THR A 388 -9.55 23.38 3.64
C THR A 388 -10.05 21.93 3.63
N ARG A 389 -11.15 21.65 2.94
CA ARG A 389 -11.69 20.29 2.81
C ARG A 389 -10.70 19.34 2.14
N LYS A 390 -9.97 19.82 1.14
CA LYS A 390 -8.89 19.07 0.48
C LYS A 390 -7.73 18.78 1.45
N MET A 391 -7.30 19.74 2.26
CA MET A 391 -6.28 19.50 3.29
C MET A 391 -6.75 18.44 4.30
N MET A 392 -8.01 18.50 4.76
CA MET A 392 -8.55 17.46 5.66
C MET A 392 -8.60 16.08 5.01
N LYS A 393 -8.91 16.00 3.71
CA LYS A 393 -8.83 14.73 2.96
C LYS A 393 -7.40 14.21 2.87
N ALA A 394 -6.43 15.09 2.65
CA ALA A 394 -5.02 14.73 2.62
C ALA A 394 -4.52 14.23 3.99
N ASP A 395 -4.95 14.85 5.09
CA ASP A 395 -4.66 14.43 6.46
C ASP A 395 -5.22 13.02 6.77
N GLN A 396 -6.47 12.77 6.38
CA GLN A 396 -7.08 11.44 6.51
C GLN A 396 -6.33 10.38 5.68
N ALA A 397 -5.86 10.73 4.48
CA ALA A 397 -5.06 9.84 3.65
C ALA A 397 -3.68 9.56 4.29
N LEU A 398 -3.00 10.57 4.83
CA LEU A 398 -1.74 10.41 5.56
C LEU A 398 -1.88 9.50 6.79
N SER A 399 -2.96 9.70 7.56
CA SER A 399 -3.29 8.86 8.73
C SER A 399 -3.50 7.39 8.37
N LYS A 400 -3.87 7.10 7.11
CA LYS A 400 -4.03 5.76 6.55
C LYS A 400 -2.82 5.31 5.71
N LEU A 401 -1.70 6.04 5.78
CA LEU A 401 -0.47 5.79 5.01
C LEU A 401 -0.67 5.78 3.47
N ARG A 402 -1.70 6.47 2.98
CA ARG A 402 -1.97 6.71 1.56
C ARG A 402 -1.21 7.94 1.09
N ILE A 403 0.12 7.82 1.10
CA ILE A 403 1.07 8.93 0.88
C ILE A 403 0.90 9.52 -0.52
N ARG A 404 0.70 8.69 -1.55
CA ARG A 404 0.54 9.20 -2.91
C ARG A 404 -0.76 9.98 -3.08
N GLU A 405 -1.86 9.46 -2.53
CA GLU A 405 -3.16 10.15 -2.55
C GLU A 405 -3.08 11.53 -1.88
N ALA A 406 -2.58 11.58 -0.64
CA ALA A 406 -2.42 12.84 0.09
C ALA A 406 -1.48 13.81 -0.63
N GLY A 407 -0.37 13.30 -1.15
CA GLY A 407 0.61 14.12 -1.83
C GLY A 407 0.13 14.65 -3.18
N ASN A 408 -0.75 13.95 -3.90
CA ASN A 408 -1.40 14.50 -5.10
C ASN A 408 -2.28 15.71 -4.75
N ILE A 409 -3.01 15.64 -3.63
CA ILE A 409 -3.82 16.75 -3.16
C ILE A 409 -2.93 17.95 -2.76
N ILE A 410 -1.92 17.70 -1.93
CA ILE A 410 -1.06 18.74 -1.35
C ILE A 410 -0.16 19.37 -2.41
N VAL A 411 0.48 18.56 -3.25
CA VAL A 411 1.46 19.04 -4.23
C VAL A 411 0.76 19.54 -5.48
N TYR A 412 -0.31 18.94 -5.98
CA TYR A 412 -0.90 19.33 -7.27
C TYR A 412 -2.26 20.02 -7.17
N GLU A 413 -3.24 19.46 -6.46
CA GLU A 413 -4.61 20.00 -6.46
C GLU A 413 -4.71 21.36 -5.78
N ILE A 414 -4.13 21.51 -4.58
CA ILE A 414 -4.21 22.77 -3.83
C ILE A 414 -3.56 23.94 -4.59
N PRO A 415 -2.35 23.82 -5.17
CA PRO A 415 -1.78 24.85 -6.03
C PRO A 415 -2.67 25.24 -7.21
N ASN A 416 -3.38 24.29 -7.82
CA ASN A 416 -4.28 24.60 -8.92
C ASN A 416 -5.47 25.46 -8.44
N TYR A 417 -6.08 25.12 -7.29
CA TYR A 417 -7.14 25.94 -6.69
C TYR A 417 -6.65 27.34 -6.31
N LEU A 418 -5.44 27.44 -5.73
CA LEU A 418 -4.83 28.73 -5.40
C LEU A 418 -4.53 29.56 -6.65
N GLN A 419 -4.06 28.93 -7.72
CA GLN A 419 -3.82 29.59 -9.00
C GLN A 419 -5.13 30.14 -9.62
N GLU A 420 -6.22 29.38 -9.53
CA GLU A 420 -7.55 29.80 -9.99
C GLU A 420 -8.09 30.96 -9.15
N TYR A 421 -7.91 30.90 -7.82
CA TYR A 421 -8.28 31.97 -6.90
C TYR A 421 -7.58 33.30 -7.22
N LEU A 422 -6.31 33.26 -7.63
CA LEU A 422 -5.49 34.45 -7.92
C LEU A 422 -5.87 35.24 -9.17
N SER A 423 -6.92 34.84 -9.92
CA SER A 423 -7.36 35.60 -11.10
C SER A 423 -7.85 37.01 -10.76
N ASN A 424 -8.19 37.29 -9.50
CA ASN A 424 -8.63 38.60 -9.02
C ASN A 424 -7.46 39.52 -8.64
N GLU A 425 -7.68 40.83 -8.65
CA GLU A 425 -6.64 41.81 -8.28
C GLU A 425 -6.35 41.83 -6.76
N GLU A 426 -7.38 41.60 -5.93
CA GLU A 426 -7.29 41.58 -4.48
C GLU A 426 -7.62 40.20 -3.91
N ILE A 427 -7.06 39.88 -2.73
CA ILE A 427 -7.29 38.63 -2.01
C ILE A 427 -7.84 38.90 -0.60
N TRP A 428 -8.70 38.00 -0.11
CA TRP A 428 -9.09 37.98 1.29
C TRP A 428 -7.89 37.67 2.19
N ASP A 429 -7.67 38.46 3.25
CA ASP A 429 -6.52 38.30 4.16
C ASP A 429 -6.46 36.91 4.84
N GLU A 430 -7.61 36.35 5.22
CA GLU A 430 -7.68 35.00 5.84
C GLU A 430 -7.20 33.87 4.92
N ILE A 431 -7.14 34.03 3.59
CA ILE A 431 -6.55 33.01 2.71
C ILE A 431 -5.09 32.73 3.09
N LEU A 432 -4.37 33.73 3.61
CA LEU A 432 -2.97 33.59 3.99
C LEU A 432 -2.81 32.63 5.17
N VAL A 433 -3.81 32.57 6.07
CA VAL A 433 -3.84 31.59 7.16
C VAL A 433 -3.97 30.18 6.59
N VAL A 434 -4.89 29.97 5.65
CA VAL A 434 -5.10 28.68 4.99
C VAL A 434 -3.85 28.24 4.20
N VAL A 435 -3.22 29.16 3.48
CA VAL A 435 -2.00 28.88 2.70
C VAL A 435 -0.84 28.52 3.64
N LYS A 436 -0.68 29.19 4.78
CA LYS A 436 0.33 28.82 5.77
C LYS A 436 0.13 27.39 6.30
N GLU A 437 -1.11 27.00 6.63
CA GLU A 437 -1.39 25.61 7.02
C GLU A 437 -1.08 24.62 5.88
N TRP A 438 -1.36 24.98 4.63
CA TRP A 438 -0.96 24.17 3.48
C TRP A 438 0.55 24.01 3.36
N ILE A 439 1.35 25.07 3.62
CA ILE A 439 2.82 24.97 3.61
C ILE A 439 3.34 24.00 4.68
N LYS A 440 2.67 23.90 5.85
CA LYS A 440 3.00 22.88 6.85
C LYS A 440 2.79 21.46 6.29
N TYR A 441 1.70 21.20 5.57
CA TYR A 441 1.50 19.91 4.88
C TYR A 441 2.51 19.67 3.74
N LEU A 442 2.87 20.72 2.99
CA LEU A 442 3.87 20.63 1.94
C LEU A 442 5.23 20.18 2.50
N SER A 443 5.55 20.55 3.75
CA SER A 443 6.82 20.20 4.40
C SER A 443 7.05 18.69 4.56
N ILE A 444 5.99 17.89 4.55
CA ILE A 444 6.08 16.42 4.57
C ILE A 444 6.76 15.90 3.29
N TYR A 445 6.48 16.55 2.16
CA TYR A 445 6.95 16.15 0.84
C TYR A 445 8.21 16.92 0.41
N ALA A 446 8.15 18.25 0.52
CA ALA A 446 9.20 19.18 0.11
C ALA A 446 9.63 20.10 1.28
N PRO A 447 10.32 19.55 2.30
CA PRO A 447 10.66 20.29 3.52
C PRO A 447 11.53 21.52 3.28
N HIS A 448 12.50 21.46 2.35
CA HIS A 448 13.43 22.57 2.15
C HIS A 448 12.74 23.75 1.47
N LEU A 449 11.95 23.48 0.42
CA LEU A 449 11.10 24.47 -0.23
C LEU A 449 10.08 25.06 0.73
N SER A 450 9.50 24.24 1.61
CA SER A 450 8.52 24.71 2.59
C SER A 450 9.15 25.65 3.60
N GLU A 451 10.36 25.34 4.11
CA GLU A 451 11.12 26.26 4.97
C GLU A 451 11.48 27.56 4.25
N GLU A 452 11.88 27.50 2.98
CA GLU A 452 12.20 28.69 2.17
C GLU A 452 10.97 29.57 1.99
N ILE A 453 9.81 28.99 1.65
CA ILE A 453 8.54 29.73 1.55
C ILE A 453 8.16 30.32 2.91
N TRP A 454 8.28 29.53 3.99
CA TRP A 454 7.94 29.97 5.34
C TRP A 454 8.75 31.19 5.77
N ARG A 455 10.06 31.16 5.55
CA ARG A 455 10.99 32.22 5.98
C ARG A 455 11.05 33.40 5.02
N GLU A 456 11.28 33.16 3.73
CA GLU A 456 11.57 34.23 2.78
C GLU A 456 10.30 34.84 2.16
N VAL A 457 9.21 34.08 2.09
CA VAL A 457 7.94 34.56 1.50
C VAL A 457 6.97 35.02 2.59
N PHE A 458 6.78 34.23 3.64
CA PHE A 458 5.88 34.57 4.74
C PHE A 458 6.56 35.34 5.90
N MET A 459 7.88 35.51 5.86
CA MET A 459 8.65 36.26 6.86
C MET A 459 8.53 35.70 8.29
N GLU A 460 8.26 34.40 8.41
CA GLU A 460 8.16 33.71 9.69
C GLU A 460 9.55 33.40 10.26
N LYS A 461 9.70 33.54 11.58
CA LYS A 461 11.02 33.42 12.26
C LYS A 461 11.33 32.00 12.72
N ASN A 462 10.30 31.21 12.99
CA ASN A 462 10.40 29.82 13.39
C ASN A 462 10.69 28.91 12.17
N LEU A 463 10.83 27.62 12.44
CA LEU A 463 10.98 26.58 11.42
C LEU A 463 9.60 25.96 11.20
N VAL A 464 9.20 25.74 9.94
CA VAL A 464 7.93 25.04 9.65
C VAL A 464 7.91 23.64 10.27
N SER A 465 9.08 23.00 10.35
CA SER A 465 9.25 21.69 10.99
C SER A 465 8.97 21.66 12.50
N LYS A 466 8.86 22.82 13.16
CA LYS A 466 8.48 22.95 14.57
C LYS A 466 7.01 23.34 14.76
N GLU A 467 6.30 23.62 13.68
CA GLU A 467 4.91 24.01 13.74
C GLU A 467 3.98 22.80 13.88
N THR A 468 2.84 23.05 14.51
CA THR A 468 1.76 22.07 14.61
C THR A 468 0.64 22.45 13.64
N LEU A 469 -0.03 21.43 13.12
CA LEU A 469 -1.20 21.58 12.26
C LEU A 469 -2.43 21.84 13.14
N ASP A 470 -3.21 22.88 12.81
CA ASP A 470 -4.45 23.21 13.53
C ASP A 470 -5.67 23.02 12.62
N LEU A 471 -6.10 21.77 12.49
CA LEU A 471 -7.28 21.42 11.69
C LEU A 471 -8.58 21.95 12.28
N GLN A 472 -8.65 22.12 13.61
CA GLN A 472 -9.85 22.65 14.26
C GLN A 472 -10.07 24.10 13.86
N LYS A 473 -9.01 24.92 13.88
CA LYS A 473 -9.06 26.29 13.39
C LYS A 473 -9.50 26.37 11.93
N LEU A 474 -9.08 25.42 11.09
CA LEU A 474 -9.46 25.43 9.68
C LEU A 474 -10.93 25.05 9.46
N SER A 475 -11.49 24.18 10.31
CA SER A 475 -12.87 23.68 10.12
C SER A 475 -13.94 24.77 10.01
N GLN A 476 -13.70 25.95 10.61
CA GLN A 476 -14.61 27.10 10.54
C GLN A 476 -14.81 27.65 9.11
N TYR A 477 -13.86 27.40 8.21
CA TYR A 477 -13.91 27.87 6.83
C TYR A 477 -14.77 26.98 5.92
N ILE A 478 -15.17 25.79 6.39
CA ILE A 478 -15.88 24.83 5.56
C ILE A 478 -17.35 25.25 5.41
N ASN A 479 -17.75 25.45 4.16
CA ASN A 479 -19.12 25.69 3.73
C ASN A 479 -19.48 24.75 2.58
N VAL A 480 -19.90 23.53 2.95
CA VAL A 480 -20.27 22.48 2.00
C VAL A 480 -21.43 22.91 1.09
N LYS A 481 -22.40 23.65 1.64
CA LYS A 481 -23.53 24.18 0.86
C LYS A 481 -23.02 25.09 -0.26
N LEU A 482 -22.16 26.05 0.06
CA LEU A 482 -21.56 26.94 -0.92
C LEU A 482 -20.75 26.18 -1.98
N GLU A 483 -19.96 25.18 -1.57
CA GLU A 483 -19.23 24.32 -2.52
C GLU A 483 -20.18 23.61 -3.49
N LEU A 484 -21.30 23.07 -3.00
CA LEU A 484 -22.29 22.41 -3.84
C LEU A 484 -23.00 23.40 -4.77
N GLU A 485 -23.32 24.61 -4.30
CA GLU A 485 -23.91 25.66 -5.14
C GLU A 485 -22.99 26.04 -6.31
N GLU A 486 -21.70 26.27 -6.05
CA GLU A 486 -20.73 26.64 -7.09
C GLU A 486 -20.53 25.50 -8.11
N GLU A 487 -20.40 24.27 -7.65
CA GLU A 487 -20.25 23.11 -8.55
C GLU A 487 -21.53 22.87 -9.36
N TYR A 488 -22.71 23.07 -8.75
CA TYR A 488 -23.99 22.99 -9.44
C TYR A 488 -24.12 24.08 -10.53
N LEU A 489 -23.75 25.32 -10.22
CA LEU A 489 -23.76 26.44 -11.17
C LEU A 489 -22.80 26.20 -12.33
N LYS A 490 -21.60 25.71 -12.05
CA LYS A 490 -20.60 25.38 -13.07
C LYS A 490 -21.13 24.34 -14.05
N ASN A 491 -21.69 23.23 -13.53
CA ASN A 491 -22.28 22.20 -14.38
C ASN A 491 -23.46 22.73 -15.21
N LEU A 492 -24.33 23.56 -14.62
CA LEU A 492 -25.41 24.22 -15.35
C LEU A 492 -24.89 25.12 -16.47
N VAL A 493 -23.86 25.94 -16.20
CA VAL A 493 -23.25 26.83 -17.19
C VAL A 493 -22.66 26.03 -18.35
N ASP A 494 -21.99 24.92 -18.06
CA ASP A 494 -21.41 24.07 -19.09
C ASP A 494 -22.50 23.36 -19.92
N ASP A 495 -23.58 22.89 -19.27
CA ASP A 495 -24.76 22.33 -19.96
C ASP A 495 -25.41 23.36 -20.90
N ILE A 496 -25.58 24.62 -20.46
CA ILE A 496 -26.15 25.69 -21.29
C ILE A 496 -25.25 25.96 -22.51
N LYS A 497 -23.92 26.03 -22.31
CA LYS A 497 -22.97 26.21 -23.42
C LYS A 497 -23.05 25.06 -24.42
N GLU A 498 -23.07 23.82 -23.94
CA GLU A 498 -23.18 22.64 -24.81
C GLU A 498 -24.49 22.65 -25.62
N ILE A 499 -25.61 23.01 -24.99
CA ILE A 499 -26.90 23.14 -25.69
C ILE A 499 -26.82 24.22 -26.78
N ILE A 500 -26.27 25.39 -26.48
CA ILE A 500 -26.10 26.48 -27.45
C ILE A 500 -25.22 26.04 -28.62
N ASP A 501 -24.10 25.39 -28.34
CA ASP A 501 -23.14 24.94 -29.36
C ASP A 501 -23.72 23.86 -30.27
N VAL A 502 -24.46 22.89 -29.70
CA VAL A 502 -25.10 21.80 -30.45
C VAL A 502 -26.30 22.32 -31.27
N ALA A 503 -27.14 23.16 -30.66
CA ALA A 503 -28.32 23.71 -31.33
C ALA A 503 -27.99 24.85 -32.30
N LYS A 504 -26.79 25.45 -32.20
CA LYS A 504 -26.33 26.62 -32.97
C LYS A 504 -27.31 27.80 -32.91
N ILE A 505 -27.86 28.03 -31.72
CA ILE A 505 -28.84 29.10 -31.46
C ILE A 505 -28.16 30.31 -30.82
N THR A 506 -28.68 31.51 -31.07
CA THR A 506 -28.30 32.69 -30.29
C THR A 506 -29.34 32.88 -29.20
N PRO A 507 -29.00 32.66 -27.92
CA PRO A 507 -29.98 32.66 -26.84
C PRO A 507 -30.54 34.06 -26.64
N LYS A 508 -31.87 34.21 -26.65
CA LYS A 508 -32.59 35.43 -26.29
C LYS A 508 -33.24 35.31 -24.92
N ARG A 509 -33.71 34.10 -24.60
CA ARG A 509 -34.37 33.77 -23.33
C ARG A 509 -33.97 32.36 -22.89
N ILE A 510 -33.66 32.22 -21.61
CA ILE A 510 -33.35 30.93 -20.99
C ILE A 510 -34.39 30.67 -19.90
N VAL A 511 -34.99 29.48 -19.91
CA VAL A 511 -35.92 29.00 -18.88
C VAL A 511 -35.35 27.74 -18.26
N ILE A 512 -35.22 27.74 -16.94
CA ILE A 512 -34.63 26.65 -16.15
C ILE A 512 -35.69 26.08 -15.22
N TYR A 513 -35.88 24.77 -15.27
CA TYR A 513 -36.75 24.03 -14.36
C TYR A 513 -35.92 23.21 -13.39
N VAL A 514 -36.03 23.49 -12.09
CA VAL A 514 -35.36 22.76 -11.01
C VAL A 514 -36.31 21.77 -10.33
N ALA A 515 -35.74 20.71 -9.75
CA ALA A 515 -36.52 19.76 -8.96
C ALA A 515 -37.04 20.42 -7.66
N ASN A 516 -38.04 19.79 -7.03
CA ASN A 516 -38.46 20.21 -5.70
C ASN A 516 -37.37 19.83 -4.69
N SER A 517 -37.09 20.70 -3.71
CA SER A 517 -36.08 20.47 -2.66
C SER A 517 -36.36 19.22 -1.81
N GLU A 518 -37.61 18.77 -1.72
CA GLU A 518 -38.00 17.49 -1.10
C GLU A 518 -37.46 16.26 -1.85
N GLU A 519 -37.04 16.42 -3.11
CA GLU A 519 -36.43 15.34 -3.91
C GLU A 519 -34.91 15.24 -3.71
N PHE A 520 -34.26 16.19 -3.04
CA PHE A 520 -32.82 16.12 -2.76
C PHE A 520 -32.43 14.92 -1.88
N PRO A 521 -33.17 14.59 -0.80
CA PRO A 521 -32.94 13.34 -0.07
C PRO A 521 -33.02 12.09 -0.94
N LEU A 522 -33.84 12.08 -2.00
CA LEU A 522 -33.96 10.93 -2.90
C LEU A 522 -32.69 10.71 -3.72
N ILE A 523 -32.04 11.76 -4.21
CA ILE A 523 -30.77 11.61 -4.94
C ILE A 523 -29.62 11.23 -3.99
N LYS A 524 -29.61 11.79 -2.77
CA LYS A 524 -28.65 11.39 -1.72
C LYS A 524 -28.77 9.89 -1.40
N ASP A 525 -29.99 9.40 -1.22
CA ASP A 525 -30.25 8.00 -0.93
C ASP A 525 -29.95 7.09 -2.14
N ALA A 526 -30.30 7.52 -3.35
CA ALA A 526 -29.94 6.80 -4.58
C ALA A 526 -28.42 6.64 -4.75
N LEU A 527 -27.64 7.66 -4.37
CA LEU A 527 -26.18 7.59 -4.37
C LEU A 527 -25.65 6.55 -3.38
N ARG A 528 -26.22 6.47 -2.17
CA ARG A 528 -25.84 5.47 -1.16
C ARG A 528 -26.12 4.04 -1.61
N HIS A 529 -27.34 3.78 -2.07
CA HIS A 529 -27.72 2.47 -2.63
C HIS A 529 -26.85 2.06 -3.83
N SER A 530 -26.39 3.02 -4.63
CA SER A 530 -25.44 2.75 -5.73
C SER A 530 -24.05 2.38 -5.23
N LEU A 531 -23.60 2.89 -4.09
CA LEU A 531 -22.27 2.61 -3.53
C LEU A 531 -22.26 1.27 -2.75
N GLU A 532 -23.35 0.97 -2.04
CA GLU A 532 -23.50 -0.22 -1.19
C GLU A 532 -23.88 -1.49 -1.97
N ARG A 533 -24.09 -1.38 -3.29
CA ARG A 533 -24.51 -2.47 -4.21
C ARG A 533 -25.90 -3.07 -3.94
N GLU A 534 -26.70 -2.38 -3.14
CA GLU A 534 -28.13 -2.65 -2.89
C GLU A 534 -28.98 -2.49 -4.17
N GLY A 535 -28.58 -1.56 -5.03
CA GLY A 535 -29.06 -1.46 -6.40
C GLY A 535 -30.47 -0.85 -6.55
N LEU A 536 -30.89 -0.68 -7.81
CA LEU A 536 -32.11 0.05 -8.18
C LEU A 536 -33.40 -0.49 -7.54
N ARG A 537 -33.51 -1.81 -7.39
CA ARG A 537 -34.74 -2.46 -6.93
C ARG A 537 -35.03 -2.14 -5.46
N GLU A 538 -34.01 -2.17 -4.62
CA GLU A 538 -34.13 -1.88 -3.19
C GLU A 538 -34.46 -0.40 -2.97
N PHE A 539 -33.77 0.50 -3.67
CA PHE A 539 -34.09 1.92 -3.69
C PHE A 539 -35.56 2.20 -4.06
N ILE A 540 -36.07 1.64 -5.16
CA ILE A 540 -37.48 1.84 -5.54
C ILE A 540 -38.43 1.28 -4.48
N SER A 541 -38.14 0.08 -3.95
CA SER A 541 -39.02 -0.60 -3.00
C SER A 541 -39.22 0.21 -1.70
N LYS A 542 -38.18 0.94 -1.28
CA LYS A 542 -38.19 1.79 -0.08
C LYS A 542 -39.22 2.93 -0.16
N TYR A 543 -39.38 3.53 -1.34
CA TYR A 543 -40.22 4.71 -1.53
C TYR A 543 -41.59 4.41 -2.14
N ILE A 544 -41.83 3.20 -2.65
CA ILE A 544 -43.08 2.87 -3.35
C ILE A 544 -44.22 2.38 -2.44
N GLY A 545 -43.89 1.98 -1.20
CA GLY A 545 -44.82 1.31 -0.28
C GLY A 545 -46.08 2.09 0.09
N GLY A 546 -46.03 3.43 0.05
CA GLY A 546 -47.14 4.34 0.43
C GLY A 546 -47.83 5.07 -0.72
N VAL A 547 -47.48 4.77 -1.98
CA VAL A 547 -48.00 5.48 -3.16
C VAL A 547 -49.29 4.82 -3.65
N ARG A 548 -50.29 5.63 -4.05
CA ARG A 548 -51.57 5.17 -4.61
C ARG A 548 -51.34 4.37 -5.89
N ASP A 549 -52.16 3.34 -6.12
CA ASP A 549 -51.97 2.38 -7.23
C ASP A 549 -51.99 3.02 -8.63
N ASP A 550 -52.76 4.09 -8.81
CA ASP A 550 -52.85 4.87 -10.04
C ASP A 550 -51.60 5.71 -10.33
N GLU A 551 -50.82 6.08 -9.30
CA GLU A 551 -49.61 6.89 -9.43
C GLU A 551 -48.31 6.07 -9.33
N ARG A 552 -48.41 4.82 -8.85
CA ARG A 552 -47.25 3.93 -8.60
C ARG A 552 -46.32 3.79 -9.80
N SER A 553 -46.85 3.53 -11.00
CA SER A 553 -46.00 3.35 -12.19
C SER A 553 -45.25 4.63 -12.56
N THR A 554 -45.89 5.79 -12.42
CA THR A 554 -45.31 7.09 -12.75
C THR A 554 -44.22 7.47 -11.75
N TYR A 555 -44.48 7.27 -10.46
CA TYR A 555 -43.51 7.53 -9.40
C TYR A 555 -42.32 6.57 -9.45
N ALA A 556 -42.56 5.27 -9.70
CA ALA A 556 -41.50 4.29 -9.91
C ALA A 556 -40.56 4.68 -11.06
N ASN A 557 -41.13 5.17 -12.17
CA ASN A 557 -40.33 5.65 -13.29
C ASN A 557 -39.53 6.91 -12.91
N ARG A 558 -40.08 7.81 -12.09
CA ARG A 558 -39.35 8.99 -11.59
C ARG A 558 -38.18 8.58 -10.68
N LEU A 559 -38.40 7.68 -9.71
CA LEU A 559 -37.35 7.13 -8.85
C LEU A 559 -36.25 6.45 -9.68
N ARG A 560 -36.63 5.65 -10.69
CA ARG A 560 -35.66 5.05 -11.61
C ARG A 560 -34.77 6.09 -12.29
N ARG A 561 -35.37 7.16 -12.81
CA ARG A 561 -34.61 8.25 -13.47
C ARG A 561 -33.70 8.99 -12.49
N ILE A 562 -34.12 9.19 -11.24
CA ILE A 562 -33.28 9.78 -10.18
C ILE A 562 -32.07 8.88 -9.92
N TYR A 563 -32.28 7.57 -9.79
CA TYR A 563 -31.19 6.60 -9.62
C TYR A 563 -30.22 6.57 -10.81
N GLU A 564 -30.75 6.56 -12.03
CA GLU A 564 -29.92 6.65 -13.25
C GLU A 564 -29.16 7.99 -13.33
N ASN A 565 -29.70 9.07 -12.77
CA ASN A 565 -29.01 10.35 -12.65
C ASN A 565 -27.88 10.30 -11.62
N ALA A 566 -28.14 9.72 -10.43
CA ALA A 566 -27.16 9.54 -9.38
C ALA A 566 -25.87 8.85 -9.88
N LEU A 567 -26.01 7.87 -10.78
CA LEU A 567 -24.88 7.18 -11.44
C LEU A 567 -24.00 8.10 -12.30
N LYS A 568 -24.54 9.22 -12.78
CA LYS A 568 -23.86 10.19 -13.67
C LYS A 568 -23.24 11.37 -12.93
N VAL A 569 -23.65 11.62 -11.67
CA VAL A 569 -23.09 12.69 -10.84
C VAL A 569 -21.59 12.50 -10.68
N SER A 570 -20.79 13.57 -10.78
CA SER A 570 -19.33 13.52 -10.62
C SER A 570 -18.95 13.06 -9.20
N SER A 571 -17.78 12.43 -9.03
CA SER A 571 -17.30 11.99 -7.70
C SER A 571 -17.26 13.14 -6.69
N GLU A 572 -16.93 14.34 -7.15
CA GLU A 572 -16.88 15.56 -6.36
C GLU A 572 -18.25 15.99 -5.84
N MET A 573 -19.26 16.06 -6.72
CA MET A 573 -20.62 16.36 -6.30
C MET A 573 -21.19 15.30 -5.36
N ARG A 574 -20.86 14.02 -5.58
CA ARG A 574 -21.30 12.92 -4.68
C ARG A 574 -20.83 13.14 -3.25
N GLU A 575 -19.56 13.49 -3.07
CA GLU A 575 -19.01 13.79 -1.74
C GLU A 575 -19.76 14.96 -1.07
N LEU A 576 -20.07 16.01 -1.82
CA LEU A 576 -20.78 17.18 -1.29
C LEU A 576 -22.25 16.89 -0.96
N ILE A 577 -22.94 16.13 -1.81
CA ILE A 577 -24.34 15.72 -1.60
C ILE A 577 -24.47 14.85 -0.35
N ASP A 578 -23.55 13.92 -0.11
CA ASP A 578 -23.63 13.04 1.07
C ASP A 578 -23.49 13.81 2.39
N LEU A 579 -22.74 14.92 2.38
CA LEU A 579 -22.49 15.79 3.53
C LEU A 579 -23.64 16.77 3.85
N LEU A 580 -24.66 16.90 2.98
CA LEU A 580 -25.79 17.81 3.18
C LEU A 580 -27.10 17.04 3.31
N ASP A 581 -28.00 17.49 4.19
CA ASP A 581 -29.30 16.85 4.33
C ASP A 581 -30.35 17.41 3.36
N ILE A 582 -30.28 18.72 3.09
CA ILE A 582 -31.18 19.42 2.18
C ILE A 582 -30.37 20.41 1.36
N PHE A 583 -30.72 20.53 0.08
CA PHE A 583 -30.20 21.54 -0.83
C PHE A 583 -31.35 22.06 -1.70
N ASP A 584 -31.49 23.38 -1.75
CA ASP A 584 -32.51 24.02 -2.59
C ASP A 584 -31.88 24.57 -3.86
N GLU A 585 -32.08 23.86 -4.96
CA GLU A 585 -31.58 24.24 -6.28
C GLU A 585 -32.16 25.58 -6.76
N TYR A 586 -33.41 25.89 -6.39
CA TYR A 586 -34.05 27.13 -6.80
C TYR A 586 -33.36 28.33 -6.18
N ASP A 587 -33.11 28.27 -4.87
CA ASP A 587 -32.44 29.34 -4.13
C ASP A 587 -30.99 29.54 -4.60
N ALA A 588 -30.30 28.44 -4.90
CA ALA A 588 -28.95 28.46 -5.44
C ALA A 588 -28.88 29.19 -6.80
N LEU A 589 -29.85 28.96 -7.69
CA LEU A 589 -29.90 29.60 -8.99
C LEU A 589 -30.41 31.05 -8.93
N ILE A 590 -31.43 31.33 -8.12
CA ILE A 590 -31.96 32.70 -7.97
C ILE A 590 -30.89 33.65 -7.47
N SER A 591 -30.11 33.22 -6.47
CA SER A 591 -29.02 34.03 -5.91
C SER A 591 -27.93 34.36 -6.95
N ASN A 592 -27.90 33.64 -8.08
CA ASN A 592 -26.91 33.78 -9.15
C ASN A 592 -27.55 34.10 -10.52
N ALA A 593 -28.83 34.48 -10.54
CA ALA A 593 -29.57 34.68 -11.79
C ALA A 593 -28.97 35.79 -12.67
N GLU A 594 -28.57 36.91 -12.07
CA GLU A 594 -27.94 38.03 -12.80
C GLU A 594 -26.56 37.65 -13.38
N TYR A 595 -25.81 36.81 -12.67
CA TYR A 595 -24.55 36.27 -13.19
C TYR A 595 -24.78 35.44 -14.44
N ILE A 596 -25.73 34.49 -14.39
CA ILE A 596 -26.07 33.62 -15.54
C ILE A 596 -26.58 34.47 -16.70
N LYS A 597 -27.45 35.45 -16.44
CA LYS A 597 -28.01 36.35 -17.45
C LYS A 597 -26.93 37.14 -18.19
N THR A 598 -25.97 37.68 -17.44
CA THR A 598 -24.83 38.44 -17.97
C THR A 598 -23.89 37.53 -18.77
N LEU A 599 -23.60 36.33 -18.26
CA LEU A 599 -22.67 35.38 -18.87
C LEU A 599 -23.12 34.95 -20.28
N PHE A 600 -24.42 34.74 -20.46
CA PHE A 600 -25.01 34.32 -21.75
C PHE A 600 -25.60 35.47 -22.57
N ASN A 601 -25.54 36.71 -22.07
CA ASN A 601 -26.06 37.91 -22.72
C ASN A 601 -27.53 37.77 -23.17
N VAL A 602 -28.40 37.30 -22.27
CA VAL A 602 -29.82 37.05 -22.56
C VAL A 602 -30.73 38.13 -21.97
N ASN A 603 -31.86 38.39 -22.63
CA ASN A 603 -32.81 39.43 -22.21
C ASN A 603 -33.64 39.00 -20.98
N SER A 604 -33.97 37.71 -20.89
CA SER A 604 -34.75 37.11 -19.81
C SER A 604 -34.15 35.78 -19.35
N LEU A 605 -34.06 35.60 -18.04
CA LEU A 605 -33.76 34.32 -17.38
C LEU A 605 -34.91 34.03 -16.42
N GLU A 606 -35.61 32.91 -16.65
CA GLU A 606 -36.71 32.48 -15.79
C GLU A 606 -36.36 31.15 -15.13
N ILE A 607 -36.51 31.09 -13.81
CA ILE A 607 -36.25 29.89 -13.02
C ILE A 607 -37.56 29.48 -12.37
N TYR A 608 -37.97 28.23 -12.58
CA TYR A 608 -39.21 27.69 -12.06
C TYR A 608 -38.96 26.39 -11.32
N ARG A 609 -39.73 26.13 -10.26
CA ARG A 609 -39.80 24.80 -9.66
C ARG A 609 -40.67 23.88 -10.52
N ALA A 610 -40.35 22.59 -10.52
CA ALA A 610 -41.06 21.58 -11.32
C ALA A 610 -42.56 21.48 -10.98
N ASP A 611 -42.92 21.81 -9.74
CA ASP A 611 -44.27 21.75 -9.18
C ASP A 611 -45.01 23.10 -9.23
N ASP A 612 -44.37 24.18 -9.66
CA ASP A 612 -45.00 25.50 -9.76
C ASP A 612 -46.19 25.47 -10.75
N PRO A 613 -47.45 25.66 -10.31
CA PRO A 613 -48.61 25.58 -11.19
C PRO A 613 -48.66 26.69 -12.25
N LEU A 614 -47.95 27.81 -12.03
CA LEU A 614 -47.89 28.95 -12.96
C LEU A 614 -46.80 28.78 -14.03
N ALA A 615 -45.83 27.88 -13.81
CA ALA A 615 -44.78 27.58 -14.77
C ALA A 615 -45.31 26.80 -15.97
N LYS A 616 -45.31 27.42 -17.16
CA LYS A 616 -45.65 26.73 -18.43
C LYS A 616 -44.62 25.64 -18.73
N ASP A 617 -45.04 24.50 -19.26
CA ASP A 617 -44.14 23.41 -19.67
C ASP A 617 -43.62 23.64 -21.10
N LEU A 618 -42.48 24.33 -21.22
CA LEU A 618 -41.87 24.64 -22.51
C LEU A 618 -41.08 23.43 -23.01
N GLY A 619 -41.42 22.93 -24.20
CA GLY A 619 -40.73 21.80 -24.84
C GLY A 619 -40.77 20.48 -24.04
N GLY A 620 -41.70 20.33 -23.07
CA GLY A 620 -41.76 19.18 -22.17
C GLY A 620 -40.66 19.13 -21.11
N LYS A 621 -39.90 20.22 -20.95
CA LYS A 621 -38.73 20.30 -20.05
C LYS A 621 -39.12 20.26 -18.58
N LYS A 622 -40.30 20.77 -18.21
CA LYS A 622 -40.77 20.78 -16.81
C LYS A 622 -40.88 19.36 -16.24
N LYS A 623 -41.34 18.39 -17.04
CA LYS A 623 -41.46 16.97 -16.63
C LYS A 623 -40.14 16.19 -16.69
N GLN A 624 -39.14 16.75 -17.38
CA GLN A 624 -37.84 16.09 -17.57
C GLN A 624 -36.86 16.38 -16.44
N THR A 625 -37.08 17.41 -15.63
CA THR A 625 -36.18 17.81 -14.55
C THR A 625 -36.00 16.73 -13.49
N LEU A 626 -34.79 16.62 -12.94
CA LEU A 626 -34.39 15.68 -11.91
C LEU A 626 -33.52 16.43 -10.88
N PRO A 627 -33.45 15.96 -9.62
CA PRO A 627 -32.58 16.56 -8.62
C PRO A 627 -31.12 16.57 -9.10
N MET A 628 -30.43 17.69 -8.86
CA MET A 628 -29.08 17.99 -9.32
C MET A 628 -28.91 17.92 -10.85
N ARG A 629 -30.01 17.98 -11.61
CA ARG A 629 -30.00 18.00 -13.07
C ARG A 629 -31.18 18.80 -13.61
N PRO A 630 -31.07 20.14 -13.61
CA PRO A 630 -32.14 21.01 -14.05
C PRO A 630 -32.41 20.80 -15.54
N SER A 631 -33.65 21.03 -15.95
CA SER A 631 -34.01 21.03 -17.36
C SER A 631 -33.99 22.43 -17.92
N ILE A 632 -33.25 22.59 -19.02
CA ILE A 632 -33.00 23.89 -19.65
C ILE A 632 -33.79 23.97 -20.96
N TYR A 633 -34.43 25.11 -21.18
CA TYR A 633 -35.06 25.51 -22.43
C TYR A 633 -34.47 26.86 -22.88
N ILE A 634 -34.06 26.95 -24.14
CA ILE A 634 -33.43 28.15 -24.70
C ILE A 634 -34.20 28.55 -25.96
N GLU A 635 -34.59 29.81 -26.05
CA GLU A 635 -35.25 30.45 -27.21
C GLU A 635 -34.33 31.43 -27.93
#